data_AF-A0A954U6N9-F1
#
_entry.id   AF-A0A954U6N9-F1
#
_cell.length_a   1.000
_cell.length_b   1.000
_cell.length_c   1.000
_cell.angle_alpha   90.00
_cell.angle_beta   90.00
_cell.angle_gamma   90.00
#
_symmetry.space_group_name_H-M   'P 1'
#
loop_
_entity.id
_entity.type
_entity.pdbx_description
1 polymer ?
#
loop_
_entity_poly.entity_id
_entity_poly.type
_entity_poly.pdbx_seq_one_letter_code
_entity_poly.pdbx_strand_id
1 'polypeptide(L)'
;MSGDLHQRAKAAFAELIELSDEQRDAKLSELRLQAPELEHEVRSLLDYHTAQSLIAPSATPKIRTRSTLSTTYHTSRSLEWLGGPLRGLLIAGPLFLLCLLFAFCIDGVARRQLSASVTHQLTSAIDSRLSELRLWEKQELAEAKNWGEHPQVVEAIEQLVESIRSLSPEAPQLRDILRQAGCYGELSAQFTKLAGRPVSFAVWDRRMIELVDSEQESNPNLLGNSTTTAGANMLAEVLKGTPKLFLPHANLPITEGSLPGRSRPGNISILMPVRNHESGAVIAALMLSGYGLDEQYAEMLKRWSADSQGEVYLLSQRGAMLTSSRYADHLGELPLARDKSSSLEASPNGQPILVRDPGTNLLDGSRPSQASATWLPTLLARQVSSGDNGSFVDGYRNYVGEKVVGAWRWLPDHGVGIALEENYDRAFALARTLRNSLLTLAGLFSIALLGFTLA
;
A
#
# COMPACT_ATOMS: atom_id res chain seq x y z
N MET A 1 -7.95 64.59 30.91
CA MET A 1 -7.00 65.60 30.41
C MET A 1 -6.97 65.51 28.89
N SER A 2 -7.31 66.49 28.07
CA SER A 2 -8.22 67.63 28.17
C SER A 2 -8.42 68.04 26.70
N GLY A 3 -9.65 68.08 26.17
CA GLY A 3 -9.87 68.52 24.77
C GLY A 3 -9.30 69.94 24.49
N ASP A 4 -9.10 70.72 25.56
CA ASP A 4 -8.41 72.01 25.56
C ASP A 4 -6.91 71.91 25.21
N LEU A 5 -6.21 70.87 25.69
CA LEU A 5 -4.77 70.69 25.44
C LEU A 5 -4.50 70.40 23.97
N HIS A 6 -5.33 69.57 23.33
CA HIS A 6 -5.18 69.26 21.90
C HIS A 6 -5.55 70.45 21.00
N GLN A 7 -6.57 71.25 21.37
CA GLN A 7 -6.91 72.50 20.68
C GLN A 7 -5.76 73.52 20.75
N ARG A 8 -5.18 73.70 21.95
CA ARG A 8 -4.04 74.59 22.18
C ARG A 8 -2.77 74.09 21.49
N ALA A 9 -2.53 72.78 21.46
CA ALA A 9 -1.41 72.18 20.74
C ALA A 9 -1.52 72.42 19.24
N LYS A 10 -2.72 72.26 18.67
CA LYS A 10 -2.96 72.50 17.24
C LYS A 10 -2.78 73.97 16.85
N ALA A 11 -3.21 74.91 17.71
CA ALA A 11 -3.00 76.34 17.49
C ALA A 11 -1.51 76.72 17.56
N ALA A 12 -0.79 76.23 18.56
CA ALA A 12 0.65 76.45 18.70
C ALA A 12 1.44 75.82 17.54
N PHE A 13 1.05 74.62 17.09
CA PHE A 13 1.63 73.95 15.93
C PHE A 13 1.48 74.77 14.64
N ALA A 14 0.31 75.36 14.39
CA ALA A 14 0.07 76.20 13.21
C ALA A 14 0.98 77.45 13.18
N GLU A 15 1.23 78.07 14.35
CA GLU A 15 2.17 79.20 14.45
C GLU A 15 3.62 78.76 14.21
N LEU A 16 4.01 77.58 14.71
CA LEU A 16 5.40 77.09 14.62
C LEU A 16 5.82 76.60 13.23
N ILE A 17 4.89 76.10 12.40
CA ILE A 17 5.21 75.68 11.02
C ILE A 17 5.62 76.87 10.15
N GLU A 18 5.09 78.07 10.40
CA GLU A 18 5.41 79.27 9.60
C GLU A 18 6.76 79.91 9.99
N LEU A 19 7.38 79.50 11.10
CA LEU A 19 8.65 80.03 11.59
C LEU A 19 9.87 79.30 11.01
N SER A 20 11.00 79.99 10.92
CA SER A 20 12.30 79.38 10.58
C SER A 20 12.77 78.43 11.69
N ASP A 21 13.65 77.48 11.36
CA ASP A 21 14.07 76.42 12.29
C ASP A 21 14.70 76.98 13.57
N GLU A 22 15.55 78.01 13.49
CA GLU A 22 16.14 78.66 14.67
C GLU A 22 15.09 79.35 15.57
N GLN A 23 14.07 79.98 14.97
CA GLN A 23 12.99 80.64 15.72
C GLN A 23 12.04 79.61 16.34
N ARG A 24 11.80 78.49 15.65
CA ARG A 24 10.96 77.39 16.12
C ARG A 24 11.56 76.74 17.36
N ASP A 25 12.87 76.48 17.36
CA ASP A 25 13.57 75.86 18.48
C ASP A 25 13.63 76.77 19.72
N ALA A 26 13.78 78.08 19.52
CA ALA A 26 13.72 79.07 20.60
C ALA A 26 12.33 79.10 21.25
N LYS A 27 11.26 79.10 20.44
CA LYS A 27 9.87 79.13 20.91
C LYS A 27 9.47 77.81 21.60
N LEU A 28 9.93 76.66 21.11
CA LEU A 28 9.76 75.36 21.76
C LEU A 28 10.46 75.31 23.13
N SER A 29 11.65 75.90 23.23
CA SER A 29 12.39 75.98 24.50
C SER A 29 11.67 76.86 25.54
N GLU A 30 11.04 77.95 25.10
CA GLU A 30 10.19 78.79 25.96
C GLU A 30 8.91 78.06 26.40
N LEU A 31 8.24 77.37 25.47
CA LEU A 31 7.05 76.55 25.75
C LEU A 31 7.34 75.42 26.75
N ARG A 32 8.54 74.81 26.67
CA ARG A 32 8.97 73.77 27.60
C ARG A 32 9.08 74.27 29.04
N LEU A 33 9.48 75.54 29.24
CA LEU A 33 9.58 76.15 30.57
C LEU A 33 8.21 76.52 31.15
N GLN A 34 7.24 76.88 30.30
CA GLN A 34 5.92 77.35 30.73
C GLN A 34 4.87 76.22 30.83
N ALA A 35 4.87 75.27 29.89
CA ALA A 35 3.86 74.23 29.76
C ALA A 35 4.45 72.96 29.11
N PRO A 36 5.16 72.10 29.87
CA PRO A 36 5.90 70.96 29.31
C PRO A 36 5.00 69.92 28.63
N GLU A 37 3.77 69.73 29.10
CA GLU A 37 2.81 68.81 28.45
C GLU A 37 2.34 69.32 27.09
N LEU A 38 2.22 70.64 26.92
CA LEU A 38 1.83 71.25 25.65
C LEU A 38 2.98 71.19 24.65
N GLU A 39 4.21 71.43 25.11
CA GLU A 39 5.41 71.31 24.28
C GLU A 39 5.57 69.88 23.74
N HIS A 40 5.40 68.86 24.59
CA HIS A 40 5.52 67.46 24.17
C HIS A 40 4.53 67.08 23.06
N GLU A 41 3.27 67.48 23.19
CA GLU A 41 2.23 67.23 22.18
C GLU A 41 2.54 67.96 20.86
N VAL A 42 2.97 69.22 20.93
CA VAL A 42 3.33 70.02 19.74
C VAL A 42 4.55 69.44 19.03
N ARG A 43 5.55 68.97 19.78
CA ARG A 43 6.75 68.34 19.23
C ARG A 43 6.44 67.03 18.52
N SER A 44 5.55 66.22 19.10
CA SER A 44 5.00 65.02 18.45
C SER A 44 4.36 65.37 17.11
N LEU A 45 3.58 66.45 17.01
CA LEU A 45 2.98 66.87 15.75
C LEU A 45 4.01 67.37 14.71
N LEU A 46 5.08 68.03 15.14
CA LEU A 46 6.17 68.48 14.28
C LEU A 46 6.98 67.32 13.70
N ASP A 47 7.24 66.27 14.49
CA ASP A 47 8.01 65.09 14.04
C ASP A 47 7.32 64.34 12.88
N TYR A 48 5.99 64.45 12.77
CA TYR A 48 5.20 63.87 11.67
C TYR A 48 4.83 64.87 10.57
N HIS A 49 5.30 66.12 10.64
CA HIS A 49 5.06 67.11 9.59
C HIS A 49 6.06 66.94 8.44
N THR A 50 5.57 66.48 7.27
CA THR A 50 6.34 66.42 6.03
C THR A 50 5.85 67.52 5.07
N ALA A 51 6.78 68.17 4.37
CA ALA A 51 6.61 69.40 3.57
C ALA A 51 5.75 69.25 2.29
N GLN A 52 4.65 68.50 2.33
CA GLN A 52 3.65 68.39 1.28
C GLN A 52 2.24 68.67 1.83
N SER A 53 2.01 69.90 2.28
CA SER A 53 0.70 70.56 2.27
C SER A 53 0.86 72.06 2.54
N LEU A 54 1.42 72.78 1.58
CA LEU A 54 1.22 74.22 1.47
C LEU A 54 0.00 74.44 0.57
N ILE A 55 -1.17 74.64 1.16
CA ILE A 55 -2.31 75.26 0.48
C ILE A 55 -2.55 76.60 1.15
N ALA A 56 -2.17 77.67 0.44
CA ALA A 56 -2.44 79.05 0.82
C ALA A 56 -3.96 79.32 0.86
N PRO A 57 -4.46 80.17 1.77
CA PRO A 57 -5.87 80.56 1.77
C PRO A 57 -6.15 81.58 0.66
N SER A 58 -7.06 81.21 -0.25
CA SER A 58 -7.62 82.10 -1.27
C SER A 58 -8.55 83.14 -0.67
N ALA A 59 -8.43 84.37 -1.16
CA ALA A 59 -9.30 85.51 -0.87
C ALA A 59 -10.80 85.18 -0.97
N THR A 60 -11.57 85.72 -0.03
CA THR A 60 -13.04 85.69 -0.04
C THR A 60 -13.61 86.54 -1.18
N PRO A 61 -14.71 86.08 -1.81
CA PRO A 61 -15.83 87.00 -1.88
C PRO A 61 -17.20 86.36 -1.66
N LYS A 62 -17.98 87.07 -0.85
CA LYS A 62 -19.43 87.34 -0.93
C LYS A 62 -20.37 86.14 -1.04
N ILE A 63 -20.96 85.85 0.12
CA ILE A 63 -22.20 85.11 0.34
C ILE A 63 -23.27 85.54 -0.67
N ARG A 64 -23.68 84.60 -1.52
CA ARG A 64 -24.96 84.60 -2.21
C ARG A 64 -25.60 83.24 -1.97
N THR A 65 -26.65 83.22 -1.18
CA THR A 65 -27.49 82.05 -0.92
C THR A 65 -28.07 81.53 -2.24
N ARG A 66 -27.62 80.34 -2.65
CA ARG A 66 -28.31 79.55 -3.67
C ARG A 66 -28.25 78.08 -3.25
N SER A 67 -29.41 77.55 -2.90
CA SER A 67 -29.79 76.14 -2.77
C SER A 67 -28.70 75.14 -3.17
N THR A 68 -28.09 74.45 -2.20
CA THR A 68 -27.22 73.30 -2.45
C THR A 68 -28.06 72.10 -2.88
N LEU A 69 -28.16 71.93 -4.19
CA LEU A 69 -28.34 70.64 -4.82
C LEU A 69 -27.29 69.65 -4.27
N SER A 70 -27.77 68.46 -3.92
CA SER A 70 -27.01 67.26 -3.58
C SER A 70 -25.79 67.08 -4.48
N THR A 71 -24.58 67.11 -3.91
CA THR A 71 -23.38 66.67 -4.62
C THR A 71 -23.17 65.19 -4.32
N THR A 72 -23.71 64.37 -5.21
CA THR A 72 -23.51 62.93 -5.25
C THR A 72 -22.06 62.65 -5.65
N TYR A 73 -21.37 61.78 -4.92
CA TYR A 73 -20.07 61.24 -5.33
C TYR A 73 -20.24 60.52 -6.68
N HIS A 74 -19.73 61.10 -7.76
CA HIS A 74 -19.53 60.39 -9.01
C HIS A 74 -18.32 59.47 -8.85
N THR A 75 -18.57 58.24 -8.40
CA THR A 75 -17.71 57.11 -8.74
C THR A 75 -17.65 57.00 -10.26
N SER A 76 -16.45 56.80 -10.82
CA SER A 76 -16.22 56.63 -12.26
C SER A 76 -17.07 55.47 -12.79
N ARG A 77 -18.19 55.84 -13.41
CA ARG A 77 -19.29 55.00 -13.93
C ARG A 77 -18.97 54.45 -15.33
N SER A 78 -17.92 53.62 -15.47
CA SER A 78 -17.58 52.99 -16.76
C SER A 78 -18.42 51.74 -17.09
N LEU A 79 -19.30 51.28 -16.20
CA LEU A 79 -20.13 50.07 -16.37
C LEU A 79 -21.64 50.27 -16.09
N GLU A 80 -22.20 51.45 -16.42
CA GLU A 80 -23.65 51.72 -16.26
C GLU A 80 -24.57 51.26 -17.38
N TRP A 81 -24.01 50.82 -18.50
CA TRP A 81 -24.79 50.28 -19.61
C TRP A 81 -25.20 48.80 -19.42
N LEU A 82 -24.59 48.08 -18.49
CA LEU A 82 -24.95 46.69 -18.19
C LEU A 82 -25.96 46.62 -17.03
N GLY A 83 -27.13 46.00 -17.27
CA GLY A 83 -28.16 45.79 -16.25
C GLY A 83 -27.67 45.01 -15.03
N GLY A 84 -28.32 45.18 -13.88
CA GLY A 84 -28.02 44.50 -12.61
C GLY A 84 -27.56 43.02 -12.73
N PRO A 85 -28.27 42.14 -13.46
CA PRO A 85 -27.85 40.74 -13.63
C PRO A 85 -26.50 40.56 -14.34
N LEU A 86 -26.15 41.44 -15.29
CA LEU A 86 -24.88 41.36 -16.01
C LEU A 86 -23.68 41.79 -15.15
N ARG A 87 -23.88 42.68 -14.18
CA ARG A 87 -22.82 43.07 -13.22
C ARG A 87 -22.49 41.96 -12.24
N GLY A 88 -23.51 41.27 -11.73
CA GLY A 88 -23.32 40.08 -10.89
C GLY A 88 -22.52 38.99 -11.59
N LEU A 89 -22.82 38.76 -12.88
CA LEU A 89 -22.11 37.79 -13.70
C LEU A 89 -20.63 38.15 -13.93
N LEU A 90 -20.32 39.44 -14.09
CA LEU A 90 -18.96 39.94 -14.32
C LEU A 90 -18.03 39.78 -13.10
N ILE A 91 -18.58 39.68 -11.88
CA ILE A 91 -17.80 39.49 -10.64
C ILE A 91 -17.81 38.02 -10.22
N ALA A 92 -18.97 37.37 -10.25
CA ALA A 92 -19.11 35.98 -9.82
C ALA A 92 -18.46 34.98 -10.80
N GLY A 93 -18.50 35.25 -12.11
CA GLY A 93 -17.91 34.37 -13.13
C GLY A 93 -16.40 34.19 -13.00
N PRO A 94 -15.59 35.28 -12.96
CA PRO A 94 -14.14 35.18 -12.78
C PRO A 94 -13.75 34.57 -11.44
N LEU A 95 -14.49 34.86 -10.36
CA LEU A 95 -14.23 34.28 -9.05
C LEU A 95 -14.50 32.77 -9.04
N PHE A 96 -15.59 32.33 -9.67
CA PHE A 96 -15.89 30.91 -9.83
C PHE A 96 -14.82 30.20 -10.68
N LEU A 97 -14.37 30.82 -11.77
CA LEU A 97 -13.24 30.34 -12.58
C LEU A 97 -11.94 30.26 -11.78
N LEU A 98 -11.66 31.26 -10.94
CA LEU A 98 -10.50 31.26 -10.04
C LEU A 98 -10.59 30.11 -9.03
N CYS A 99 -11.76 29.86 -8.46
CA CYS A 99 -11.99 28.73 -7.57
C CYS A 99 -11.86 27.38 -8.28
N LEU A 100 -12.32 27.25 -9.53
CA LEU A 100 -12.11 26.05 -10.35
C LEU A 100 -10.61 25.82 -10.63
N LEU A 101 -9.89 26.89 -10.98
CA LEU A 101 -8.45 26.83 -11.24
C LEU A 101 -7.68 26.49 -9.97
N PHE A 102 -8.07 27.06 -8.82
CA PHE A 102 -7.50 26.74 -7.52
C PHE A 102 -7.79 25.30 -7.11
N ALA A 103 -9.01 24.80 -7.30
CA ALA A 103 -9.36 23.41 -7.04
C ALA A 103 -8.57 22.44 -7.94
N PHE A 104 -8.34 22.79 -9.21
CA PHE A 104 -7.51 22.02 -10.13
C PHE A 104 -6.03 22.01 -9.68
N CYS A 105 -5.49 23.16 -9.26
CA CYS A 105 -4.13 23.25 -8.74
C CYS A 105 -3.96 22.45 -7.44
N ILE A 106 -4.94 22.53 -6.53
CA ILE A 106 -4.97 21.73 -5.31
C ILE A 106 -5.01 20.24 -5.65
N ASP A 107 -5.81 19.80 -6.62
CA ASP A 107 -5.85 18.37 -7.01
C ASP A 107 -4.47 17.88 -7.47
N GLY A 108 -3.75 18.68 -8.26
CA GLY A 108 -2.39 18.36 -8.71
C GLY A 108 -1.35 18.30 -7.58
N VAL A 109 -1.36 19.31 -6.69
CA VAL A 109 -0.41 19.40 -5.56
C VAL A 109 -0.73 18.36 -4.49
N ALA A 110 -2.00 18.23 -4.12
CA ALA A 110 -2.48 17.25 -3.14
C ALA A 110 -2.18 15.84 -3.61
N ARG A 111 -2.39 15.50 -4.89
CA ARG A 111 -2.01 14.19 -5.43
C ARG A 111 -0.53 13.93 -5.28
N ARG A 112 0.35 14.86 -5.67
CA ARG A 112 1.80 14.66 -5.56
C ARG A 112 2.25 14.43 -4.11
N GLN A 113 1.68 15.17 -3.16
CA GLN A 113 2.00 15.02 -1.74
C GLN A 113 1.39 13.74 -1.15
N LEU A 114 0.14 13.41 -1.49
CA LEU A 114 -0.51 12.17 -1.04
C LEU A 114 0.13 10.94 -1.65
N SER A 115 0.61 10.99 -2.90
CA SER A 115 1.25 9.85 -3.56
C SER A 115 2.42 9.32 -2.73
N ALA A 116 3.26 10.19 -2.17
CA ALA A 116 4.34 9.76 -1.29
C ALA A 116 3.81 9.08 -0.01
N SER A 117 2.73 9.60 0.58
CA SER A 117 2.08 9.00 1.75
C SER A 117 1.44 7.66 1.43
N VAL A 118 0.71 7.54 0.32
CA VAL A 118 0.07 6.30 -0.15
C VAL A 118 1.15 5.26 -0.47
N THR A 119 2.22 5.65 -1.16
CA THR A 119 3.38 4.78 -1.40
C THR A 119 3.95 4.27 -0.08
N HIS A 120 4.19 5.15 0.89
CA HIS A 120 4.73 4.75 2.20
C HIS A 120 3.78 3.80 2.95
N GLN A 121 2.47 4.06 2.92
CA GLN A 121 1.46 3.21 3.54
C GLN A 121 1.42 1.82 2.90
N LEU A 122 1.33 1.72 1.57
CA LEU A 122 1.30 0.45 0.85
C LEU A 122 2.59 -0.35 1.04
N THR A 123 3.75 0.31 0.97
CA THR A 123 5.04 -0.34 1.19
C THR A 123 5.19 -0.85 2.62
N SER A 124 4.87 -0.02 3.63
CA SER A 124 4.89 -0.46 5.03
C SER A 124 3.92 -1.62 5.28
N ALA A 125 2.73 -1.56 4.67
CA ALA A 125 1.71 -2.58 4.81
C ALA A 125 2.16 -3.93 4.22
N ILE A 126 2.73 -3.94 3.01
CA ILE A 126 3.22 -5.18 2.39
C ILE A 126 4.47 -5.72 3.07
N ASP A 127 5.37 -4.84 3.53
CA ASP A 127 6.60 -5.23 4.23
C ASP A 127 6.30 -5.82 5.62
N SER A 128 5.26 -5.33 6.30
CA SER A 128 4.76 -5.91 7.55
C SER A 128 4.26 -7.35 7.35
N ARG A 129 3.46 -7.59 6.31
CA ARG A 129 2.94 -8.93 5.96
C ARG A 129 4.03 -9.90 5.54
N LEU A 130 4.99 -9.42 4.75
CA LEU A 130 6.17 -10.20 4.39
C LEU A 130 7.00 -10.58 5.63
N SER A 131 7.13 -9.66 6.59
CA SER A 131 7.84 -9.91 7.85
C SER A 131 7.11 -10.96 8.69
N GLU A 132 5.78 -10.93 8.72
CA GLU A 132 4.97 -11.94 9.38
C GLU A 132 5.16 -13.34 8.76
N LEU A 133 5.07 -13.46 7.44
CA LEU A 133 5.30 -14.72 6.71
C LEU A 133 6.69 -15.28 7.00
N ARG A 134 7.72 -14.43 6.93
CA ARG A 134 9.12 -14.83 7.19
C ARG A 134 9.34 -15.24 8.64
N LEU A 135 8.69 -14.59 9.58
CA LEU A 135 8.78 -14.94 10.99
C LEU A 135 8.17 -16.32 11.24
N TRP A 136 6.97 -16.55 10.71
CA TRP A 136 6.29 -17.85 10.78
C TRP A 136 7.15 -18.94 10.13
N GLU A 137 7.63 -18.75 8.90
CA GLU A 137 8.51 -19.70 8.20
C GLU A 137 9.75 -20.04 9.04
N LYS A 138 10.40 -19.03 9.61
CA LYS A 138 11.59 -19.23 10.47
C LYS A 138 11.28 -20.06 11.72
N GLN A 139 10.11 -19.84 12.33
CA GLN A 139 9.68 -20.59 13.52
C GLN A 139 9.42 -22.06 13.19
N GLU A 140 8.66 -22.31 12.13
CA GLU A 140 8.32 -23.66 11.69
C GLU A 140 9.55 -24.45 11.23
N LEU A 141 10.49 -23.81 10.52
CA LEU A 141 11.76 -24.43 10.15
C LEU A 141 12.61 -24.78 11.37
N ALA A 142 12.60 -23.95 12.42
CA ALA A 142 13.35 -24.22 13.65
C ALA A 142 12.74 -25.38 14.44
N GLU A 143 11.40 -25.46 14.50
CA GLU A 143 10.69 -26.56 15.15
C GLU A 143 10.90 -27.89 14.41
N ALA A 144 10.72 -27.90 13.08
CA ALA A 144 11.00 -29.04 12.23
C ALA A 144 12.45 -29.52 12.34
N LYS A 145 13.40 -28.58 12.51
CA LYS A 145 14.82 -28.91 12.75
C LYS A 145 15.02 -29.65 14.06
N ASN A 146 14.41 -29.18 15.14
CA ASN A 146 14.51 -29.85 16.43
C ASN A 146 13.96 -31.28 16.37
N TRP A 147 12.90 -31.52 15.57
CA TRP A 147 12.35 -32.87 15.40
C TRP A 147 13.23 -33.74 14.50
N GLY A 148 13.71 -33.22 13.37
CA GLY A 148 14.55 -33.96 12.43
C GLY A 148 15.94 -34.29 12.97
N GLU A 149 16.47 -33.49 13.90
CA GLU A 149 17.75 -33.73 14.59
C GLU A 149 17.57 -34.51 15.90
N HIS A 150 16.35 -34.93 16.26
CA HIS A 150 16.12 -35.71 17.47
C HIS A 150 16.84 -37.07 17.38
N PRO A 151 17.62 -37.50 18.40
CA PRO A 151 18.48 -38.69 18.30
C PRO A 151 17.75 -39.96 17.86
N GLN A 152 16.54 -40.20 18.37
CA GLN A 152 15.74 -41.38 18.00
C GLN A 152 15.24 -41.34 16.54
N VAL A 153 15.01 -40.15 15.99
CA VAL A 153 14.61 -39.99 14.58
C VAL A 153 15.81 -40.23 13.68
N VAL A 154 16.97 -39.65 14.03
CA VAL A 154 18.22 -39.83 13.30
C VAL A 154 18.64 -41.31 13.30
N GLU A 155 18.64 -41.97 14.46
CA GLU A 155 19.02 -43.37 14.60
C GLU A 155 18.13 -44.30 13.78
N ALA A 156 16.80 -44.11 13.81
CA ALA A 156 15.86 -44.90 13.02
C ALA A 156 16.12 -44.75 11.50
N ILE A 157 16.35 -43.53 11.03
CA ILE A 157 16.65 -43.26 9.62
C ILE A 157 18.03 -43.80 9.22
N GLU A 158 19.03 -43.69 10.08
CA GLU A 158 20.37 -44.25 9.87
C GLU A 158 20.34 -45.76 9.70
N GLN A 159 19.68 -46.46 10.62
CA GLN A 159 19.54 -47.92 10.56
C GLN A 159 18.84 -48.36 9.26
N LEU A 160 17.80 -47.62 8.85
CA LEU A 160 17.10 -47.89 7.60
C LEU A 160 18.00 -47.68 6.38
N VAL A 161 18.72 -46.56 6.31
CA VAL A 161 19.66 -46.26 5.21
C VAL A 161 20.79 -47.30 5.15
N GLU A 162 21.31 -47.76 6.30
CA GLU A 162 22.36 -48.78 6.35
C GLU A 162 21.86 -50.13 5.83
N SER A 163 20.64 -50.53 6.20
CA SER A 163 20.04 -51.81 5.81
C SER A 163 19.90 -51.99 4.28
N ILE A 164 19.80 -50.88 3.55
CA ILE A 164 19.62 -50.87 2.09
C ILE A 164 20.86 -50.38 1.32
N ARG A 165 21.96 -50.07 2.02
CA ARG A 165 23.18 -49.47 1.43
C ARG A 165 23.78 -50.32 0.32
N SER A 166 23.82 -51.64 0.51
CA SER A 166 24.39 -52.59 -0.46
C SER A 166 23.44 -52.99 -1.58
N LEU A 167 22.17 -52.58 -1.53
CA LEU A 167 21.16 -52.95 -2.51
C LEU A 167 21.15 -51.96 -3.68
N SER A 168 20.96 -52.48 -4.89
CA SER A 168 20.64 -51.62 -6.04
C SER A 168 19.24 -51.00 -5.86
N PRO A 169 19.01 -49.76 -6.32
CA PRO A 169 17.67 -49.15 -6.38
C PRO A 169 16.61 -50.02 -7.09
N GLU A 170 17.05 -50.80 -8.08
CA GLU A 170 16.20 -51.69 -8.88
C GLU A 170 16.02 -53.08 -8.27
N ALA A 171 16.61 -53.33 -7.09
CA ALA A 171 16.58 -54.64 -6.46
C ALA A 171 15.14 -55.01 -6.05
N PRO A 172 14.61 -56.17 -6.48
CA PRO A 172 13.24 -56.59 -6.13
C PRO A 172 13.00 -56.69 -4.61
N GLN A 173 14.05 -57.01 -3.86
CA GLN A 173 14.02 -57.20 -2.40
C GLN A 173 13.93 -55.89 -1.62
N LEU A 174 14.23 -54.74 -2.24
CA LEU A 174 14.28 -53.44 -1.57
C LEU A 174 12.95 -53.11 -0.88
N ARG A 175 11.84 -53.29 -1.60
CA ARG A 175 10.50 -52.99 -1.07
C ARG A 175 10.12 -53.86 0.12
N ASP A 176 10.48 -55.13 0.06
CA ASP A 176 10.18 -56.08 1.14
C ASP A 176 10.98 -55.72 2.40
N ILE A 177 12.25 -55.32 2.24
CA ILE A 177 13.10 -54.86 3.35
C ILE A 177 12.56 -53.57 3.97
N LEU A 178 12.20 -52.58 3.15
CA LEU A 178 11.62 -51.32 3.64
C LEU A 178 10.33 -51.55 4.44
N ARG A 179 9.45 -52.46 3.97
CA ARG A 179 8.22 -52.83 4.69
C ARG A 179 8.49 -53.59 5.98
N GLN A 180 9.44 -54.53 5.98
CA GLN A 180 9.77 -55.33 7.15
C GLN A 180 10.52 -54.55 8.22
N ALA A 181 11.28 -53.52 7.85
CA ALA A 181 12.00 -52.67 8.78
C ALA A 181 11.07 -51.96 9.77
N GLY A 182 9.78 -51.77 9.43
CA GLY A 182 8.78 -51.23 10.36
C GLY A 182 9.05 -49.78 10.81
N CYS A 183 9.99 -49.08 10.17
CA CYS A 183 10.49 -47.76 10.57
C CYS A 183 9.38 -46.69 10.67
N TYR A 184 8.30 -46.84 9.90
CA TYR A 184 7.14 -45.95 9.97
C TYR A 184 6.52 -45.90 11.38
N GLY A 185 6.32 -47.05 12.04
CA GLY A 185 5.66 -47.09 13.35
C GLY A 185 6.47 -46.37 14.43
N GLU A 186 7.79 -46.56 14.40
CA GLU A 186 8.72 -45.87 15.29
C GLU A 186 8.74 -44.37 15.04
N LEU A 187 8.95 -43.93 13.79
CA LEU A 187 8.98 -42.52 13.43
C LEU A 187 7.65 -41.81 13.72
N SER A 188 6.53 -42.44 13.40
CA SER A 188 5.19 -41.90 13.65
C SER A 188 4.93 -41.69 15.14
N ALA A 189 5.31 -42.66 15.98
CA ALA A 189 5.21 -42.52 17.43
C ALA A 189 6.10 -41.39 17.97
N GLN A 190 7.33 -41.25 17.44
CA GLN A 190 8.26 -40.19 17.85
C GLN A 190 7.78 -38.81 17.44
N PHE A 191 7.39 -38.61 16.18
CA PHE A 191 6.88 -37.31 15.73
C PHE A 191 5.59 -36.93 16.46
N THR A 192 4.69 -37.89 16.70
CA THR A 192 3.47 -37.64 17.47
C THR A 192 3.78 -37.21 18.90
N LYS A 193 4.78 -37.83 19.54
CA LYS A 193 5.24 -37.46 20.88
C LYS A 193 5.87 -36.06 20.91
N LEU A 194 6.70 -35.74 19.93
CA LEU A 194 7.40 -34.45 19.84
C LEU A 194 6.45 -33.29 19.53
N ALA A 195 5.50 -33.49 18.60
CA ALA A 195 4.53 -32.47 18.19
C ALA A 195 3.29 -32.40 19.09
N GLY A 196 3.05 -33.43 19.93
CA GLY A 196 1.84 -33.58 20.73
C GLY A 196 0.58 -33.85 19.89
N ARG A 197 0.72 -34.19 18.61
CA ARG A 197 -0.35 -34.44 17.63
C ARG A 197 0.20 -35.28 16.47
N PRO A 198 -0.65 -35.96 15.68
CA PRO A 198 -0.20 -36.69 14.50
C PRO A 198 0.54 -35.79 13.50
N VAL A 199 1.61 -36.33 12.90
CA VAL A 199 2.45 -35.66 11.90
C VAL A 199 2.56 -36.57 10.69
N SER A 200 2.34 -36.04 9.50
CA SER A 200 2.64 -36.74 8.25
C SER A 200 4.08 -36.49 7.86
N PHE A 201 4.76 -37.54 7.41
CA PHE A 201 6.16 -37.50 7.03
C PHE A 201 6.48 -38.49 5.92
N ALA A 202 7.57 -38.20 5.20
CA ALA A 202 8.19 -39.13 4.26
C ALA A 202 9.71 -38.92 4.25
N VAL A 203 10.46 -39.95 3.86
CA VAL A 203 11.93 -39.96 3.91
C VAL A 203 12.49 -40.46 2.59
N TRP A 204 13.48 -39.74 2.04
CA TRP A 204 14.24 -40.16 0.87
C TRP A 204 15.73 -40.24 1.19
N ASP A 205 16.42 -41.26 0.67
CA ASP A 205 17.88 -41.36 0.80
C ASP A 205 18.63 -40.43 -0.18
N ARG A 206 19.97 -40.44 -0.12
CA ARG A 206 20.83 -39.71 -1.07
C ARG A 206 20.68 -40.16 -2.53
N ARG A 207 20.11 -41.35 -2.78
CA ARG A 207 19.81 -41.86 -4.13
C ARG A 207 18.44 -41.39 -4.62
N MET A 208 17.74 -40.57 -3.83
CA MET A 208 16.41 -40.05 -4.12
C MET A 208 15.36 -41.16 -4.26
N ILE A 209 15.48 -42.18 -3.40
CA ILE A 209 14.53 -43.29 -3.28
C ILE A 209 13.70 -43.09 -2.02
N GLU A 210 12.39 -43.26 -2.14
CA GLU A 210 11.47 -43.18 -1.00
C GLU A 210 11.63 -44.40 -0.08
N LEU A 211 11.97 -44.13 1.19
CA LEU A 211 12.24 -45.15 2.19
C LEU A 211 11.02 -45.41 3.08
N VAL A 212 10.30 -44.33 3.43
CA VAL A 212 9.15 -44.34 4.34
C VAL A 212 8.18 -43.25 3.89
N ASP A 213 6.88 -43.52 3.97
CA ASP A 213 5.80 -42.56 3.73
C ASP A 213 4.68 -42.82 4.75
N SER A 214 4.07 -41.77 5.26
CA SER A 214 2.86 -41.87 6.09
C SER A 214 1.65 -42.41 5.33
N GLU A 215 1.64 -42.31 4.01
CA GLU A 215 0.60 -42.90 3.16
C GLU A 215 0.90 -44.36 2.78
N GLN A 216 1.94 -45.00 3.33
CA GLN A 216 2.35 -46.36 2.92
C GLN A 216 1.26 -47.44 3.03
N GLU A 217 0.28 -47.28 3.94
CA GLU A 217 -0.85 -48.21 4.05
C GLU A 217 -1.86 -48.03 2.91
N SER A 218 -2.07 -46.77 2.47
CA SER A 218 -2.99 -46.42 1.40
C SER A 218 -2.36 -46.53 0.01
N ASN A 219 -1.03 -46.39 -0.08
CA ASN A 219 -0.26 -46.48 -1.31
C ASN A 219 1.06 -47.25 -1.12
N PRO A 220 1.00 -48.57 -0.87
CA PRO A 220 2.17 -49.38 -0.53
C PRO A 220 3.18 -49.52 -1.67
N ASN A 221 2.85 -49.04 -2.87
CA ASN A 221 3.67 -49.14 -4.07
C ASN A 221 4.64 -47.96 -4.25
N LEU A 222 4.60 -46.94 -3.38
CA LEU A 222 5.52 -45.80 -3.43
C LEU A 222 6.90 -46.14 -2.85
N LEU A 223 6.95 -46.96 -1.81
CA LEU A 223 8.21 -47.36 -1.18
C LEU A 223 9.16 -48.00 -2.20
N GLY A 224 10.41 -47.53 -2.20
CA GLY A 224 11.45 -47.97 -3.13
C GLY A 224 11.37 -47.34 -4.52
N ASN A 225 10.42 -46.45 -4.80
CA ASN A 225 10.39 -45.73 -6.08
C ASN A 225 11.35 -44.55 -6.08
N SER A 226 11.83 -44.22 -7.28
CA SER A 226 12.61 -43.01 -7.53
C SER A 226 11.74 -41.76 -7.56
N THR A 227 12.36 -40.60 -7.43
CA THR A 227 11.67 -39.32 -7.48
C THR A 227 11.36 -38.86 -8.91
N THR A 228 10.30 -38.07 -9.05
CA THR A 228 10.01 -37.33 -10.28
C THR A 228 11.11 -36.29 -10.55
N THR A 229 11.15 -35.73 -11.76
CA THR A 229 12.09 -34.62 -12.07
C THR A 229 11.87 -33.40 -11.16
N ALA A 230 10.61 -33.10 -10.82
CA ALA A 230 10.29 -32.00 -9.91
C ALA A 230 10.72 -32.32 -8.47
N GLY A 231 10.42 -33.54 -7.99
CA GLY A 231 10.84 -34.02 -6.68
C GLY A 231 12.35 -34.04 -6.50
N ALA A 232 13.08 -34.50 -7.52
CA ALA A 232 14.54 -34.49 -7.53
C ALA A 232 15.12 -33.08 -7.34
N ASN A 233 14.54 -32.06 -8.01
CA ASN A 233 14.95 -30.67 -7.83
C ASN A 233 14.67 -30.15 -6.41
N MET A 234 13.50 -30.49 -5.84
CA MET A 234 13.15 -30.12 -4.46
C MET A 234 14.12 -30.75 -3.45
N LEU A 235 14.42 -32.05 -3.61
CA LEU A 235 15.30 -32.80 -2.71
C LEU A 235 16.78 -32.42 -2.88
N ALA A 236 17.22 -32.06 -4.08
CA ALA A 236 18.62 -31.72 -4.35
C ALA A 236 19.13 -30.54 -3.51
N GLU A 237 18.29 -29.53 -3.26
CA GLU A 237 18.64 -28.41 -2.37
C GLU A 237 18.75 -28.86 -0.91
N VAL A 238 17.82 -29.69 -0.47
CA VAL A 238 17.76 -30.20 0.91
C VAL A 238 18.92 -31.13 1.20
N LEU A 239 19.27 -32.01 0.25
CA LEU A 239 20.41 -32.93 0.36
C LEU A 239 21.78 -32.21 0.35
N LYS A 240 21.84 -30.93 -0.02
CA LYS A 240 23.03 -30.06 0.19
C LYS A 240 23.14 -29.57 1.62
N GLY A 241 22.11 -29.76 2.45
CA GLY A 241 22.11 -29.44 3.87
C GLY A 241 21.29 -28.21 4.25
N THR A 242 20.45 -27.70 3.36
CA THR A 242 19.62 -26.51 3.62
C THR A 242 18.16 -26.91 3.79
N PRO A 243 17.53 -26.67 4.95
CA PRO A 243 16.11 -26.94 5.13
C PRO A 243 15.25 -25.96 4.33
N LYS A 244 14.07 -26.38 3.89
CA LYS A 244 13.18 -25.56 3.05
C LYS A 244 11.71 -25.82 3.33
N LEU A 245 10.93 -24.75 3.41
CA LEU A 245 9.48 -24.79 3.49
C LEU A 245 8.90 -24.63 2.09
N PHE A 246 7.93 -25.46 1.75
CA PHE A 246 7.21 -25.42 0.49
C PHE A 246 5.77 -25.03 0.73
N LEU A 247 5.37 -23.91 0.12
CA LEU A 247 3.99 -23.42 0.13
C LEU A 247 3.08 -24.32 -0.72
N PRO A 248 1.75 -24.27 -0.50
CA PRO A 248 0.79 -25.20 -1.12
C PRO A 248 0.87 -25.28 -2.64
N HIS A 249 1.21 -24.16 -3.28
CA HIS A 249 1.31 -24.02 -4.73
C HIS A 249 2.58 -24.62 -5.34
N ALA A 250 3.59 -24.92 -4.51
CA ALA A 250 4.85 -25.52 -4.92
C ALA A 250 4.87 -27.05 -4.75
N ASN A 251 3.81 -27.63 -4.16
CA ASN A 251 3.78 -29.04 -3.79
C ASN A 251 3.45 -29.92 -5.01
N LEU A 252 4.51 -30.31 -5.72
CA LEU A 252 4.49 -31.25 -6.85
C LEU A 252 4.75 -32.67 -6.34
N PRO A 253 4.28 -33.73 -7.03
CA PRO A 253 4.56 -35.10 -6.63
C PRO A 253 6.07 -35.34 -6.58
N ILE A 254 6.58 -35.73 -5.40
CA ILE A 254 8.01 -35.97 -5.20
C ILE A 254 8.41 -37.34 -5.75
N THR A 255 7.61 -38.38 -5.50
CA THR A 255 7.90 -39.75 -5.90
C THR A 255 7.13 -40.17 -7.16
N GLU A 256 7.76 -40.96 -8.03
CA GLU A 256 7.11 -41.57 -9.18
C GLU A 256 5.98 -42.53 -8.73
N GLY A 257 4.83 -42.44 -9.41
CA GLY A 257 3.64 -43.20 -9.04
C GLY A 257 2.77 -42.55 -7.95
N SER A 258 3.17 -41.41 -7.39
CA SER A 258 2.27 -40.58 -6.57
C SER A 258 1.14 -40.04 -7.45
N LEU A 259 -0.11 -40.28 -7.05
CA LEU A 259 -1.27 -39.79 -7.78
C LEU A 259 -1.38 -38.25 -7.65
N PRO A 260 -1.40 -37.49 -8.77
CA PRO A 260 -1.72 -36.07 -8.72
C PRO A 260 -3.14 -35.91 -8.17
N GLY A 261 -3.27 -35.40 -6.95
CA GLY A 261 -4.57 -35.21 -6.30
C GLY A 261 -4.83 -36.02 -5.03
N ARG A 262 -4.01 -37.02 -4.67
CA ARG A 262 -4.19 -37.79 -3.42
C ARG A 262 -3.13 -37.54 -2.35
N SER A 263 -1.90 -37.21 -2.72
CA SER A 263 -1.04 -36.35 -1.91
C SER A 263 -1.58 -34.94 -2.12
N ARG A 264 -2.41 -34.46 -1.19
CA ARG A 264 -3.36 -33.34 -1.40
C ARG A 264 -2.71 -32.12 -2.09
N PRO A 265 -3.26 -31.62 -3.22
CA PRO A 265 -2.93 -30.27 -3.69
C PRO A 265 -3.39 -29.31 -2.60
N GLY A 266 -2.47 -28.64 -1.91
CA GLY A 266 -2.84 -27.75 -0.82
C GLY A 266 -2.03 -27.85 0.47
N ASN A 267 -1.19 -28.87 0.65
CA ASN A 267 -0.47 -29.02 1.92
C ASN A 267 0.88 -28.31 1.91
N ILE A 268 1.15 -27.53 2.95
CA ILE A 268 2.48 -27.02 3.27
C ILE A 268 3.33 -28.17 3.78
N SER A 269 4.57 -28.23 3.30
CA SER A 269 5.54 -29.20 3.76
C SER A 269 6.87 -28.54 4.07
N ILE A 270 7.59 -29.14 5.02
CA ILE A 270 8.96 -28.74 5.37
C ILE A 270 9.87 -29.91 5.05
N LEU A 271 10.89 -29.68 4.24
CA LEU A 271 11.92 -30.65 3.96
C LEU A 271 13.21 -30.29 4.71
N MET A 272 13.75 -31.28 5.42
CA MET A 272 14.90 -31.14 6.29
C MET A 272 15.99 -32.15 5.92
N PRO A 273 17.28 -31.76 5.90
CA PRO A 273 18.36 -32.73 5.81
C PRO A 273 18.47 -33.53 7.10
N VAL A 274 18.55 -34.84 7.00
CA VAL A 274 18.93 -35.73 8.11
C VAL A 274 20.43 -35.96 8.03
N ARG A 275 21.15 -35.66 9.12
CA ARG A 275 22.60 -35.80 9.20
C ARG A 275 22.96 -37.01 10.02
N ASN A 276 23.96 -37.75 9.57
CA ASN A 276 24.49 -38.85 10.33
C ASN A 276 25.16 -38.33 11.61
N HIS A 277 24.86 -38.96 12.74
CA HIS A 277 25.28 -38.54 14.07
C HIS A 277 26.81 -38.56 14.24
N GLU A 278 27.51 -39.50 13.62
CA GLU A 278 28.97 -39.65 13.73
C GLU A 278 29.74 -38.77 12.73
N SER A 279 29.36 -38.83 11.45
CA SER A 279 30.09 -38.18 10.35
C SER A 279 29.62 -36.75 10.04
N GLY A 280 28.43 -36.36 10.49
CA GLY A 280 27.79 -35.08 10.14
C GLY A 280 27.32 -34.98 8.68
N ALA A 281 27.53 -36.02 7.88
CA ALA A 281 27.13 -36.07 6.48
C ALA A 281 25.61 -36.17 6.33
N VAL A 282 25.04 -35.47 5.34
CA VAL A 282 23.59 -35.59 5.05
C VAL A 282 23.33 -36.98 4.44
N ILE A 283 22.47 -37.78 5.05
CA ILE A 283 22.18 -39.17 4.64
C ILE A 283 20.80 -39.34 4.02
N ALA A 284 19.86 -38.45 4.35
CA ALA A 284 18.50 -38.48 3.87
C ALA A 284 17.87 -37.08 3.86
N ALA A 285 16.74 -36.96 3.20
CA ALA A 285 15.83 -35.83 3.29
C ALA A 285 14.53 -36.30 3.96
N LEU A 286 14.09 -35.56 4.99
CA LEU A 286 12.87 -35.80 5.74
C LEU A 286 11.86 -34.71 5.37
N MET A 287 10.68 -35.10 4.89
CA MET A 287 9.54 -34.21 4.75
C MET A 287 8.63 -34.33 5.97
N LEU A 288 8.13 -33.20 6.46
CA LEU A 288 7.14 -33.08 7.53
C LEU A 288 5.95 -32.24 7.03
N SER A 289 4.72 -32.68 7.32
CA SER A 289 3.48 -31.98 6.95
C SER A 289 2.30 -32.43 7.85
N GLY A 290 1.14 -31.81 7.68
CA GLY A 290 -0.10 -32.30 8.28
C GLY A 290 -0.24 -32.11 9.80
N TYR A 291 0.56 -31.24 10.42
CA TYR A 291 0.55 -30.98 11.86
C TYR A 291 0.01 -29.58 12.24
N GLY A 292 -0.71 -28.92 11.33
CA GLY A 292 -1.31 -27.60 11.58
C GLY A 292 -0.77 -26.47 10.70
N LEU A 293 0.23 -26.74 9.83
CA LEU A 293 0.84 -25.72 8.98
C LEU A 293 -0.19 -25.05 8.05
N ASP A 294 -1.07 -25.85 7.48
CA ASP A 294 -2.09 -25.40 6.53
C ASP A 294 -3.12 -24.48 7.20
N GLU A 295 -3.57 -24.84 8.41
CA GLU A 295 -4.48 -24.04 9.20
C GLU A 295 -3.85 -22.72 9.63
N GLN A 296 -2.59 -22.74 10.08
CA GLN A 296 -1.85 -21.53 10.46
C GLN A 296 -1.68 -20.58 9.27
N TYR A 297 -1.30 -21.12 8.11
CA TYR A 297 -1.15 -20.35 6.89
C TYR A 297 -2.48 -19.80 6.38
N ALA A 298 -3.55 -20.61 6.40
CA ALA A 298 -4.89 -20.16 6.03
C ALA A 298 -5.39 -19.04 6.94
N GLU A 299 -5.18 -19.13 8.25
CA GLU A 299 -5.52 -18.07 9.20
C GLU A 299 -4.66 -16.81 9.01
N MET A 300 -3.38 -16.95 8.64
CA MET A 300 -2.54 -15.81 8.25
C MET A 300 -3.11 -15.09 7.00
N LEU A 301 -3.41 -15.84 5.94
CA LEU A 301 -3.99 -15.27 4.72
C LEU A 301 -5.37 -14.62 4.97
N LYS A 302 -6.21 -15.25 5.80
CA LYS A 302 -7.51 -14.71 6.18
C LYS A 302 -7.37 -13.38 6.92
N ARG A 303 -6.39 -13.25 7.83
CA ARG A 303 -6.09 -11.98 8.50
C ARG A 303 -5.60 -10.92 7.51
N TRP A 304 -4.81 -11.29 6.50
CA TRP A 304 -4.39 -10.36 5.46
C TRP A 304 -5.56 -9.87 4.61
N SER A 305 -6.52 -10.75 4.30
CA SER A 305 -7.73 -10.42 3.53
C SER A 305 -8.79 -9.65 4.32
N ALA A 306 -8.82 -9.78 5.65
CA ALA A 306 -9.77 -9.06 6.50
C ALA A 306 -9.41 -7.58 6.68
N ASP A 307 -8.19 -7.17 6.30
CA ASP A 307 -7.80 -5.76 6.37
C ASP A 307 -8.53 -4.91 5.32
N SER A 308 -9.11 -3.80 5.77
CA SER A 308 -9.85 -2.84 4.94
C SER A 308 -8.98 -2.11 3.90
N GLN A 309 -7.65 -2.12 4.08
CA GLN A 309 -6.66 -1.34 3.32
C GLN A 309 -6.46 -1.81 1.86
N GLY A 310 -6.96 -2.98 1.46
CA GLY A 310 -6.75 -3.45 0.09
C GLY A 310 -7.01 -4.94 -0.09
N GLU A 311 -6.55 -5.50 -1.20
CA GLU A 311 -6.44 -6.93 -1.45
C GLU A 311 -4.99 -7.35 -1.32
N VAL A 312 -4.74 -8.41 -0.56
CA VAL A 312 -3.41 -9.02 -0.46
C VAL A 312 -3.48 -10.41 -1.05
N TYR A 313 -2.59 -10.72 -1.99
CA TYR A 313 -2.55 -12.05 -2.61
C TYR A 313 -1.13 -12.45 -3.01
N LEU A 314 -0.93 -13.76 -3.17
CA LEU A 314 0.28 -14.29 -3.80
C LEU A 314 0.04 -14.58 -5.28
N LEU A 315 1.08 -14.42 -6.08
CA LEU A 315 1.07 -14.79 -7.49
C LEU A 315 2.39 -15.46 -7.89
N SER A 316 2.32 -16.43 -8.78
CA SER A 316 3.50 -17.11 -9.33
C SER A 316 4.28 -16.18 -10.25
N GLN A 317 5.52 -16.56 -10.57
CA GLN A 317 6.30 -15.87 -11.59
C GLN A 317 5.58 -15.74 -12.95
N ARG A 318 4.65 -16.67 -13.27
CA ARG A 318 3.87 -16.64 -14.51
C ARG A 318 2.65 -15.72 -14.43
N GLY A 319 2.43 -15.07 -13.30
CA GLY A 319 1.27 -14.22 -13.05
C GLY A 319 -0.01 -14.99 -12.71
N ALA A 320 0.09 -16.24 -12.26
CA ALA A 320 -1.07 -16.98 -11.76
C ALA A 320 -1.28 -16.68 -10.28
N MET A 321 -2.48 -16.27 -9.88
CA MET A 321 -2.86 -16.03 -8.50
C MET A 321 -2.88 -17.36 -7.73
N LEU A 322 -2.20 -17.40 -6.58
CA LEU A 322 -1.95 -18.59 -5.77
C LEU A 322 -2.77 -18.62 -4.48
N THR A 323 -3.36 -17.50 -4.10
CA THR A 323 -4.29 -17.37 -2.97
C THR A 323 -5.69 -17.01 -3.46
N SER A 324 -6.68 -17.13 -2.58
CA SER A 324 -8.06 -16.73 -2.91
C SER A 324 -8.13 -15.22 -3.16
N SER A 325 -8.87 -14.83 -4.20
CA SER A 325 -9.17 -13.43 -4.49
C SER A 325 -10.30 -12.92 -3.59
N ARG A 326 -10.28 -11.63 -3.24
CA ARG A 326 -11.35 -10.99 -2.45
C ARG A 326 -12.71 -10.99 -3.15
N TYR A 327 -12.73 -11.14 -4.47
CA TYR A 327 -13.95 -11.20 -5.26
C TYR A 327 -14.44 -12.65 -5.46
N ALA A 328 -13.92 -13.64 -4.71
CA ALA A 328 -14.17 -15.09 -4.88
C ALA A 328 -15.63 -15.43 -5.22
N ASP A 329 -16.57 -14.87 -4.46
CA ASP A 329 -18.01 -15.11 -4.62
C ASP A 329 -18.57 -14.65 -5.98
N HIS A 330 -17.88 -13.73 -6.66
CA HIS A 330 -18.26 -13.17 -7.95
C HIS A 330 -17.39 -13.67 -9.12
N LEU A 331 -16.24 -14.33 -8.86
CA LEU A 331 -15.29 -14.74 -9.91
C LEU A 331 -15.87 -15.81 -10.86
N GLY A 332 -16.83 -16.61 -10.41
CA GLY A 332 -17.44 -17.68 -11.22
C GLY A 332 -18.17 -17.16 -12.45
N GLU A 333 -18.64 -15.91 -12.40
CA GLU A 333 -19.42 -15.27 -13.47
C GLU A 333 -18.55 -14.36 -14.36
N LEU A 334 -17.32 -14.04 -13.92
CA LEU A 334 -16.43 -13.15 -14.65
C LEU A 334 -15.61 -13.91 -15.71
N PRO A 335 -15.43 -13.35 -16.92
CA PRO A 335 -14.71 -13.99 -18.03
C PRO A 335 -13.18 -13.93 -17.84
N LEU A 336 -12.67 -14.34 -16.68
CA LEU A 336 -11.27 -14.17 -16.28
C LEU A 336 -10.32 -15.05 -17.12
N ALA A 337 -9.07 -14.61 -17.22
CA ALA A 337 -8.00 -15.42 -17.77
C ALA A 337 -7.63 -16.53 -16.78
N ARG A 338 -7.49 -17.78 -17.27
CA ARG A 338 -7.20 -18.95 -16.44
C ARG A 338 -5.94 -19.66 -16.93
N ASP A 339 -5.15 -20.18 -16.00
CA ASP A 339 -3.96 -20.96 -16.34
C ASP A 339 -4.33 -22.40 -16.68
N LYS A 340 -4.53 -22.64 -17.99
CA LYS A 340 -4.81 -23.98 -18.54
C LYS A 340 -3.61 -24.93 -18.54
N SER A 341 -2.41 -24.41 -18.26
CA SER A 341 -1.18 -25.21 -18.22
C SER A 341 -0.86 -25.74 -16.82
N SER A 342 -1.61 -25.29 -15.81
CA SER A 342 -1.45 -25.74 -14.44
C SER A 342 -2.04 -27.14 -14.26
N SER A 343 -1.24 -28.06 -13.75
CA SER A 343 -1.68 -29.40 -13.30
C SER A 343 -2.60 -29.35 -12.08
N LEU A 344 -2.88 -28.15 -11.55
CA LEU A 344 -3.84 -27.90 -10.47
C LEU A 344 -5.31 -27.98 -10.92
N GLU A 345 -5.61 -28.57 -12.09
CA GLU A 345 -7.00 -28.85 -12.53
C GLU A 345 -7.80 -29.67 -11.48
N ALA A 346 -7.12 -30.35 -10.56
CA ALA A 346 -7.68 -31.10 -9.44
C ALA A 346 -7.94 -30.27 -8.16
N SER A 347 -7.69 -28.96 -8.14
CA SER A 347 -8.04 -28.12 -6.99
C SER A 347 -9.56 -27.90 -6.92
N PRO A 348 -10.20 -28.01 -5.74
CA PRO A 348 -11.64 -27.74 -5.57
C PRO A 348 -12.07 -26.34 -6.05
N ASN A 349 -11.11 -25.42 -6.23
CA ASN A 349 -11.32 -24.03 -6.63
C ASN A 349 -11.16 -23.78 -8.15
N GLY A 350 -10.94 -24.84 -8.95
CA GLY A 350 -10.74 -24.75 -10.40
C GLY A 350 -9.33 -24.26 -10.80
N GLN A 351 -9.16 -23.96 -12.10
CA GLN A 351 -7.87 -23.48 -12.62
C GLN A 351 -7.48 -22.11 -12.01
N PRO A 352 -6.20 -21.89 -11.68
CA PRO A 352 -5.72 -20.61 -11.16
C PRO A 352 -6.05 -19.44 -12.09
N ILE A 353 -6.35 -18.28 -11.50
CA ILE A 353 -6.63 -17.05 -12.26
C ILE A 353 -5.30 -16.43 -12.69
N LEU A 354 -5.18 -16.05 -13.95
CA LEU A 354 -4.07 -15.24 -14.44
C LEU A 354 -4.36 -13.75 -14.19
N VAL A 355 -3.42 -13.07 -13.55
CA VAL A 355 -3.50 -11.64 -13.21
C VAL A 355 -3.21 -10.82 -14.49
N ARG A 356 -4.25 -10.68 -15.32
CA ARG A 356 -4.21 -10.00 -16.63
C ARG A 356 -5.22 -8.88 -16.70
N ASP A 357 -4.89 -7.80 -17.42
CA ASP A 357 -5.75 -6.63 -17.57
C ASP A 357 -6.84 -6.88 -18.63
N PRO A 358 -8.13 -6.95 -18.24
CA PRO A 358 -9.24 -7.11 -19.18
C PRO A 358 -9.50 -5.89 -20.09
N GLY A 359 -8.81 -4.76 -19.85
CA GLY A 359 -8.98 -3.50 -20.57
C GLY A 359 -10.23 -2.70 -20.17
N THR A 360 -11.17 -3.32 -19.46
CA THR A 360 -12.42 -2.72 -18.96
C THR A 360 -12.75 -3.23 -17.57
N ASN A 361 -13.50 -2.46 -16.78
CA ASN A 361 -13.94 -2.90 -15.46
C ASN A 361 -15.06 -3.95 -15.58
N LEU A 362 -14.75 -5.19 -15.20
CA LEU A 362 -15.67 -6.32 -15.25
C LEU A 362 -16.76 -6.21 -14.18
N LEU A 363 -16.49 -5.52 -13.07
CA LEU A 363 -17.44 -5.34 -11.96
C LEU A 363 -18.63 -4.44 -12.35
N ASP A 364 -18.45 -3.58 -13.36
CA ASP A 364 -19.49 -2.67 -13.86
C ASP A 364 -20.38 -3.35 -14.94
N GLY A 365 -20.23 -4.65 -15.15
CA GLY A 365 -20.93 -5.41 -16.19
C GLY A 365 -20.41 -5.17 -17.61
N SER A 366 -19.31 -4.43 -17.76
CA SER A 366 -18.71 -4.15 -19.07
C SER A 366 -18.08 -5.41 -19.67
N ARG A 367 -18.22 -5.59 -20.98
CA ARG A 367 -17.69 -6.76 -21.70
C ARG A 367 -16.36 -6.43 -22.38
N PRO A 368 -15.30 -7.21 -22.13
CA PRO A 368 -14.03 -7.09 -22.84
C PRO A 368 -14.21 -7.30 -24.34
N SER A 369 -13.48 -6.54 -25.15
CA SER A 369 -13.48 -6.67 -26.61
C SER A 369 -12.63 -7.84 -27.11
N GLN A 370 -11.72 -8.35 -26.27
CA GLN A 370 -10.77 -9.41 -26.59
C GLN A 370 -10.98 -10.63 -25.69
N ALA A 371 -10.61 -11.81 -26.18
CA ALA A 371 -10.64 -13.05 -25.40
C ALA A 371 -9.63 -13.02 -24.24
N SER A 372 -10.01 -13.60 -23.10
CA SER A 372 -9.21 -13.53 -21.86
C SER A 372 -7.79 -14.11 -21.99
N ALA A 373 -7.59 -15.09 -22.86
CA ALA A 373 -6.28 -15.65 -23.16
C ALA A 373 -5.30 -14.66 -23.83
N THR A 374 -5.79 -13.58 -24.43
CA THR A 374 -4.99 -12.57 -25.15
C THR A 374 -4.68 -11.33 -24.32
N TRP A 375 -5.33 -11.16 -23.17
CA TRP A 375 -5.10 -10.02 -22.30
C TRP A 375 -3.65 -9.93 -21.84
N LEU A 376 -3.14 -8.71 -21.77
CA LEU A 376 -1.79 -8.46 -21.30
C LEU A 376 -1.70 -8.65 -19.77
N PRO A 377 -0.56 -9.06 -19.22
CA PRO A 377 -0.33 -9.02 -17.78
C PRO A 377 -0.59 -7.62 -17.23
N THR A 378 -1.14 -7.52 -16.02
CA THR A 378 -1.24 -6.22 -15.33
C THR A 378 0.16 -5.64 -15.09
N LEU A 379 0.22 -4.34 -14.75
CA LEU A 379 1.49 -3.71 -14.39
C LEU A 379 2.19 -4.48 -13.26
N LEU A 380 1.44 -4.82 -12.21
CA LEU A 380 1.94 -5.59 -11.07
C LEU A 380 2.43 -6.98 -11.50
N ALA A 381 1.63 -7.72 -12.27
CA ALA A 381 1.98 -9.07 -12.69
C ALA A 381 3.27 -9.08 -13.52
N ARG A 382 3.45 -8.10 -14.42
CA ARG A 382 4.68 -7.95 -15.22
C ARG A 382 5.92 -7.69 -14.37
N GLN A 383 5.79 -6.87 -13.32
CA GLN A 383 6.89 -6.55 -12.41
C GLN A 383 7.28 -7.77 -11.58
N VAL A 384 6.29 -8.49 -11.05
CA VAL A 384 6.52 -9.75 -10.32
C VAL A 384 7.13 -10.83 -11.20
N SER A 385 6.68 -10.98 -12.45
CA SER A 385 7.28 -11.92 -13.41
C SER A 385 8.76 -11.63 -13.68
N SER A 386 9.17 -10.36 -13.57
CA SER A 386 10.56 -9.92 -13.74
C SER A 386 11.40 -10.10 -12.47
N GLY A 387 10.78 -10.48 -11.34
CA GLY A 387 11.43 -10.59 -10.04
C GLY A 387 11.64 -9.26 -9.32
N ASP A 388 10.95 -8.20 -9.76
CA ASP A 388 11.15 -6.84 -9.26
C ASP A 388 10.30 -6.53 -8.02
N ASN A 389 10.87 -5.75 -7.12
CA ASN A 389 10.16 -5.14 -5.98
C ASN A 389 9.72 -3.72 -6.35
N GLY A 390 8.55 -3.29 -5.90
CA GLY A 390 8.13 -1.92 -6.18
C GLY A 390 6.78 -1.51 -5.65
N SER A 391 6.36 -0.33 -6.09
CA SER A 391 5.03 0.22 -5.87
C SER A 391 4.67 1.19 -6.99
N PHE A 392 3.39 1.29 -7.32
CA PHE A 392 2.89 2.21 -8.33
C PHE A 392 1.55 2.81 -7.91
N VAL A 393 1.50 4.15 -7.81
CA VAL A 393 0.37 4.89 -7.21
C VAL A 393 -0.35 5.84 -8.17
N ASP A 394 0.13 6.02 -9.40
CA ASP A 394 -0.57 6.83 -10.42
C ASP A 394 -1.85 6.15 -10.94
N GLY A 395 -1.99 4.87 -10.63
CA GLY A 395 -3.17 4.05 -10.91
C GLY A 395 -3.02 3.20 -12.16
N TYR A 396 -3.41 1.94 -12.06
CA TYR A 396 -3.44 0.97 -13.15
C TYR A 396 -4.66 0.05 -13.00
N ARG A 397 -4.95 -0.79 -13.98
CA ARG A 397 -6.05 -1.76 -13.90
C ARG A 397 -5.58 -3.09 -13.31
N ASN A 398 -6.33 -3.61 -12.35
CA ASN A 398 -6.12 -4.97 -11.82
C ASN A 398 -6.76 -6.03 -12.73
N TYR A 399 -6.79 -7.28 -12.27
CA TYR A 399 -7.29 -8.42 -13.03
C TYR A 399 -8.81 -8.46 -13.22
N VAL A 400 -9.56 -7.64 -12.47
CA VAL A 400 -10.98 -7.37 -12.72
C VAL A 400 -11.21 -6.07 -13.48
N GLY A 401 -10.15 -5.35 -13.85
CA GLY A 401 -10.19 -4.10 -14.60
C GLY A 401 -10.51 -2.86 -13.76
N GLU A 402 -10.64 -3.01 -12.44
CA GLU A 402 -10.79 -1.93 -11.49
C GLU A 402 -9.50 -1.10 -11.43
N LYS A 403 -9.64 0.22 -11.30
CA LYS A 403 -8.48 1.11 -11.15
C LYS A 403 -7.94 1.03 -9.72
N VAL A 404 -6.70 0.58 -9.59
CA VAL A 404 -6.01 0.35 -8.32
C VAL A 404 -4.66 1.05 -8.25
N VAL A 405 -4.16 1.22 -7.04
CA VAL A 405 -2.75 1.46 -6.71
C VAL A 405 -2.19 0.21 -6.03
N GLY A 406 -0.87 0.00 -6.06
CA GLY A 406 -0.34 -1.21 -5.43
C GLY A 406 1.13 -1.18 -5.08
N ALA A 407 1.52 -2.13 -4.23
CA ALA A 407 2.89 -2.44 -3.87
C ALA A 407 3.09 -3.96 -3.90
N TRP A 408 4.30 -4.39 -4.26
CA TRP A 408 4.62 -5.81 -4.38
C TRP A 408 6.06 -6.10 -3.96
N ARG A 409 6.29 -7.34 -3.55
CA ARG A 409 7.61 -7.89 -3.26
C ARG A 409 7.76 -9.27 -3.90
N TRP A 410 8.93 -9.53 -4.45
CA TRP A 410 9.37 -10.82 -4.94
C TRP A 410 10.01 -11.63 -3.81
N LEU A 411 9.60 -12.88 -3.67
CA LEU A 411 10.14 -13.85 -2.72
C LEU A 411 10.90 -14.91 -3.52
N PRO A 412 12.22 -14.74 -3.73
CA PRO A 412 13.01 -15.63 -4.59
C PRO A 412 13.03 -17.07 -4.08
N ASP A 413 13.04 -17.28 -2.76
CA ASP A 413 13.10 -18.62 -2.14
C ASP A 413 11.88 -19.49 -2.47
N HIS A 414 10.74 -18.83 -2.72
CA HIS A 414 9.44 -19.44 -3.00
C HIS A 414 9.02 -19.33 -4.47
N GLY A 415 9.71 -18.49 -5.28
CA GLY A 415 9.34 -18.25 -6.67
C GLY A 415 7.98 -17.55 -6.83
N VAL A 416 7.60 -16.70 -5.86
CA VAL A 416 6.31 -16.00 -5.83
C VAL A 416 6.45 -14.52 -5.54
N GLY A 417 5.50 -13.74 -6.01
CA GLY A 417 5.29 -12.37 -5.53
C GLY A 417 4.21 -12.34 -4.46
N ILE A 418 4.36 -11.42 -3.51
CA ILE A 418 3.27 -10.93 -2.66
C ILE A 418 2.85 -9.56 -3.16
N ALA A 419 1.54 -9.37 -3.34
CA ALA A 419 0.93 -8.18 -3.89
C ALA A 419 -0.04 -7.58 -2.87
N LEU A 420 -0.05 -6.25 -2.79
CA LEU A 420 -1.10 -5.46 -2.14
C LEU A 420 -1.65 -4.47 -3.16
N GLU A 421 -2.94 -4.56 -3.45
CA GLU A 421 -3.65 -3.64 -4.33
C GLU A 421 -4.79 -2.94 -3.59
N GLU A 422 -4.90 -1.63 -3.69
CA GLU A 422 -5.99 -0.84 -3.13
C GLU A 422 -6.74 -0.12 -4.25
N ASN A 423 -8.06 -0.03 -4.13
CA ASN A 423 -8.86 0.79 -5.04
C ASN A 423 -8.32 2.24 -5.06
N TYR A 424 -7.99 2.73 -6.26
CA TYR A 424 -7.40 4.05 -6.46
C TYR A 424 -8.25 5.16 -5.82
N ASP A 425 -9.57 5.01 -5.93
CA ASP A 425 -10.49 6.01 -5.47
C ASP A 425 -10.59 6.07 -3.93
N ARG A 426 -10.38 4.95 -3.24
CA ARG A 426 -10.27 4.87 -1.78
C ARG A 426 -8.93 5.41 -1.28
N ALA A 427 -7.82 5.02 -1.91
CA ALA A 427 -6.48 5.48 -1.53
C ALA A 427 -6.34 7.01 -1.54
N PHE A 428 -7.02 7.69 -2.46
CA PHE A 428 -7.05 9.16 -2.57
C PHE A 428 -8.35 9.80 -2.08
N ALA A 429 -9.17 9.10 -1.28
CA ALA A 429 -10.47 9.59 -0.83
C ALA A 429 -10.37 10.92 -0.07
N LEU A 430 -9.35 11.10 0.78
CA LEU A 430 -9.14 12.34 1.53
C LEU A 430 -8.96 13.55 0.61
N ALA A 431 -8.10 13.43 -0.41
CA ALA A 431 -7.90 14.49 -1.40
C ALA A 431 -9.19 14.78 -2.19
N ARG A 432 -9.95 13.73 -2.54
CA ARG A 432 -11.23 13.91 -3.23
C ARG A 432 -12.26 14.63 -2.35
N THR A 433 -12.38 14.26 -1.09
CA THR A 433 -13.31 14.90 -0.14
C THR A 433 -12.96 16.37 0.05
N LEU A 434 -11.68 16.69 0.30
CA LEU A 434 -11.22 18.07 0.45
C LEU A 434 -11.53 18.91 -0.80
N ARG A 435 -11.23 18.38 -1.99
CA ARG A 435 -11.53 19.04 -3.26
C ARG A 435 -13.02 19.28 -3.42
N ASN A 436 -13.85 18.27 -3.18
CA ASN A 436 -15.29 18.38 -3.33
C ASN A 436 -15.86 19.42 -2.35
N SER A 437 -15.41 19.43 -1.09
CA SER A 437 -15.81 20.44 -0.11
C SER A 437 -15.42 21.87 -0.51
N LEU A 438 -14.24 22.06 -1.12
CA LEU A 438 -13.83 23.36 -1.64
C LEU A 438 -14.69 23.80 -2.82
N LEU A 439 -15.01 22.87 -3.74
CA LEU A 439 -15.87 23.15 -4.88
C LEU A 439 -17.31 23.46 -4.46
N THR A 440 -17.85 22.74 -3.47
CA THR A 440 -19.20 23.03 -2.96
C THR A 440 -19.22 24.39 -2.26
N LEU A 441 -18.22 24.72 -1.44
CA LEU A 441 -18.11 26.03 -0.79
C LEU A 441 -17.98 27.15 -1.83
N ALA A 442 -17.15 26.97 -2.86
CA ALA A 442 -16.99 27.92 -3.95
C ALA A 442 -18.30 28.12 -4.73
N GLY A 443 -19.03 27.04 -5.00
CA GLY A 443 -20.34 27.10 -5.64
C GLY A 443 -21.36 27.88 -4.80
N LEU A 444 -21.47 27.56 -3.51
CA LEU A 444 -22.35 28.27 -2.58
C LEU A 444 -21.99 29.75 -2.47
N PHE A 445 -20.70 30.08 -2.39
CA PHE A 445 -20.23 31.47 -2.34
C PHE A 445 -20.57 32.23 -3.63
N SER A 446 -20.41 31.58 -4.78
CA SER A 446 -20.75 32.18 -6.08
C SER A 446 -22.24 32.45 -6.21
N ILE A 447 -23.09 31.53 -5.75
CA ILE A 447 -24.55 31.69 -5.72
C ILE A 447 -24.96 32.83 -4.77
N ALA A 448 -24.36 32.90 -3.57
CA ALA A 448 -24.62 33.96 -2.61
C ALA A 448 -24.25 35.34 -3.17
N LEU A 449 -23.10 35.44 -3.86
CA LEU A 449 -22.65 36.69 -4.48
C LEU A 449 -23.59 37.12 -5.62
N LEU A 450 -24.02 36.17 -6.47
CA LEU A 450 -25.04 36.43 -7.49
C LEU A 450 -26.34 36.95 -6.87
N GLY A 451 -26.82 36.31 -5.80
CA GLY A 451 -28.01 36.74 -5.06
C GLY A 451 -27.88 38.15 -4.50
N PHE A 452 -26.74 38.49 -3.89
CA PHE A 452 -26.48 39.84 -3.37
C PHE A 452 -26.42 40.90 -4.47
N THR A 453 -25.92 40.57 -5.66
CA THR A 453 -25.86 41.52 -6.79
C THR A 453 -27.18 41.68 -7.54
N LEU A 454 -28.14 40.76 -7.33
CA LEU A 454 -29.48 40.80 -7.93
C LEU A 454 -30.52 41.48 -7.02
N ALA A 455 -30.29 41.49 -5.70
CA ALA A 455 -31.05 42.24 -4.70
C ALA A 455 -30.64 43.71 -4.67
#